data_AF-A0A101VGC9-F1
#
_entry.id   AF-A0A101VGC9-F1
#
_cell.length_a   1.000
_cell.length_b   1.000
_cell.length_c   1.000
_cell.angle_alpha   90.00
_cell.angle_beta   90.00
_cell.angle_gamma   90.00
#
_symmetry.space_group_name_H-M   'P 1'
#
loop_
_entity.id
_entity.type
_entity.pdbx_description
1 polymer ?
#
loop_
_entity_poly.entity_id
_entity_poly.type
_entity_poly.pdbx_seq_one_letter_code
_entity_poly.pdbx_strand_id
1 'polypeptide(L)'
;MAGEDRFAAARAAVIDVAPACLLTAMNAAIAILSLSLADSALIRTFGKAALLAVAISYIAVAVVVPTLAVLLVRKEEKTIAHPDDETGGVGVLQRVTDTVVNFSARHPLPLSLFGIAAVVATGWIYSTLEPRYRLADQVPDQEQALAGTARLDKKLTGANPVHVMIELPKAAAKTGQPASLYDEETLNVIAEAHRVLEERAGLGNVWSLDSLRRWLAEAGDTSVETIKRYVSILPEHLVRRFISADERAVLVTARLPDIDASEILPVVDKIDEALEPVRAAHPGYQVSVTGLPAIAARNSATLISELNWGLIGDMFVIFIFLAVALRSVLAGVASVLPSLFPIFATGTLLWAFGEGMQFASIVAITVAFSLAIDSTIHFLNRYHLEEDRLGGGPGGHLEALRQTAHHIGPPVVMTTIILALGLGVTMLSDLPSLRLFGQLTAACLFSSLIAQLIVLPATISLYRQTFPRSHPVPVPHPRQAGP
;
A
#
# COMPACT_ATOMS: atom_id res chain seq x y z
N MET A 1 27.68 30.53 11.30
CA MET A 1 29.06 30.03 11.23
C MET A 1 29.91 31.03 10.44
N ALA A 2 30.51 32.01 11.10
CA ALA A 2 31.52 32.86 10.48
C ALA A 2 32.90 32.29 10.83
N GLY A 3 33.66 31.82 9.83
CA GLY A 3 35.08 31.49 10.00
C GLY A 3 35.48 30.01 10.12
N GLU A 4 34.55 29.05 10.03
CA GLU A 4 34.92 27.62 10.00
C GLU A 4 35.37 27.16 8.60
N ASP A 5 36.38 26.27 8.56
CA ASP A 5 36.84 25.61 7.34
C ASP A 5 35.70 24.76 6.72
N ARG A 6 35.66 24.64 5.39
CA ARG A 6 34.58 23.92 4.66
C ARG A 6 34.46 22.47 5.15
N PHE A 7 35.61 21.86 5.44
CA PHE A 7 35.66 20.51 5.98
C PHE A 7 35.08 20.44 7.39
N ALA A 8 35.37 21.42 8.25
CA ALA A 8 34.81 21.49 9.60
C ALA A 8 33.29 21.68 9.58
N ALA A 9 32.78 22.58 8.72
CA ALA A 9 31.35 22.83 8.57
C ALA A 9 30.61 21.58 8.01
N ALA A 10 31.17 20.92 6.98
CA ALA A 10 30.60 19.69 6.45
C ALA A 10 30.61 18.55 7.47
N ARG A 11 31.70 18.43 8.24
CA ARG A 11 31.82 17.44 9.33
C ARG A 11 30.79 17.69 10.43
N ALA A 12 30.60 18.95 10.84
CA ALA A 12 29.61 19.32 11.84
C ALA A 12 28.18 19.00 11.36
N ALA A 13 27.85 19.34 10.11
CA ALA A 13 26.55 19.02 9.52
C ALA A 13 26.28 17.50 9.49
N VAL A 14 27.29 16.69 9.15
CA VAL A 14 27.18 15.23 9.18
C VAL A 14 26.95 14.73 10.60
N ILE A 15 27.69 15.23 11.59
CA ILE A 15 27.56 14.77 12.98
C ILE A 15 26.16 15.08 13.55
N ASP A 16 25.62 16.26 13.24
CA ASP A 16 24.31 16.69 13.76
C ASP A 16 23.12 16.01 13.04
N VAL A 17 23.24 15.74 11.73
CA VAL A 17 22.09 15.31 10.91
C VAL A 17 22.13 13.82 10.56
N ALA A 18 23.32 13.21 10.39
CA ALA A 18 23.43 11.82 9.96
C ALA A 18 22.77 10.79 10.89
N PRO A 19 22.75 10.95 12.23
CA PRO A 19 22.03 10.02 13.10
C PRO A 19 20.54 9.97 12.76
N ALA A 20 19.90 11.12 12.56
CA ALA A 20 18.49 11.17 12.17
C ALA A 20 18.28 10.57 10.78
N CYS A 21 19.15 10.87 9.80
CA CYS A 21 19.08 10.28 8.46
C CYS A 21 19.26 8.75 8.45
N LEU A 22 20.10 8.21 9.33
CA LEU A 22 20.25 6.76 9.47
C LEU A 22 18.98 6.14 10.06
N LEU A 23 18.39 6.78 11.08
CA LEU A 23 17.14 6.30 11.67
C LEU A 23 15.97 6.33 10.69
N THR A 24 15.85 7.37 9.85
CA THR A 24 14.83 7.42 8.81
C THR A 24 15.06 6.38 7.72
N ALA A 25 16.31 6.16 7.29
CA ALA A 25 16.63 5.08 6.35
C ALA A 25 16.31 3.68 6.92
N MET A 26 16.61 3.45 8.20
CA MET A 26 16.24 2.21 8.89
C MET A 26 14.73 2.04 9.01
N ASN A 27 14.01 3.11 9.38
CA ASN A 27 12.56 3.13 9.45
C ASN A 27 11.93 2.77 8.08
N ALA A 28 12.36 3.44 7.01
CA ALA A 28 11.88 3.16 5.67
C ALA A 28 12.19 1.72 5.24
N ALA A 29 13.38 1.21 5.54
CA ALA A 29 13.74 -0.18 5.25
C ALA A 29 12.83 -1.18 6.01
N ILE A 30 12.52 -0.93 7.28
CA ILE A 30 11.62 -1.76 8.09
C ILE A 30 10.20 -1.73 7.50
N ALA A 31 9.66 -0.55 7.21
CA ALA A 31 8.31 -0.38 6.67
C ALA A 31 8.15 -1.04 5.28
N ILE A 32 9.19 -0.98 4.44
CA ILE A 32 9.15 -1.56 3.09
C ILE A 32 9.42 -3.08 3.11
N LEU A 33 10.06 -3.60 4.17
CA LEU A 33 10.36 -5.01 4.29
C LEU A 33 9.09 -5.87 4.25
N SER A 34 8.01 -5.42 4.88
CA SER A 34 6.70 -6.10 4.85
C SER A 34 6.19 -6.27 3.41
N LEU A 35 6.24 -5.20 2.60
CA LEU A 35 5.86 -5.22 1.19
C LEU A 35 6.76 -6.16 0.36
N SER A 36 8.05 -6.24 0.69
CA SER A 36 9.01 -7.12 0.01
C SER A 36 8.77 -8.62 0.29
N LEU A 37 7.94 -8.93 1.29
CA LEU A 37 7.53 -10.28 1.66
C LEU A 37 6.11 -10.61 1.20
N ALA A 38 5.40 -9.68 0.56
CA ALA A 38 4.03 -9.88 0.09
C ALA A 38 3.91 -11.02 -0.94
N ASP A 39 2.78 -11.72 -0.95
CA ASP A 39 2.51 -12.81 -1.88
C ASP A 39 2.28 -12.35 -3.33
N SER A 40 1.80 -11.12 -3.50
CA SER A 40 1.70 -10.49 -4.83
C SER A 40 3.07 -10.19 -5.42
N ALA A 41 3.37 -10.76 -6.58
CA ALA A 41 4.63 -10.52 -7.30
C ALA A 41 4.86 -9.04 -7.63
N LEU A 42 3.80 -8.30 -7.94
CA LEU A 42 3.86 -6.86 -8.24
C LEU A 42 4.31 -6.08 -7.00
N ILE A 43 3.66 -6.34 -5.86
CA ILE A 43 3.95 -5.64 -4.59
C ILE A 43 5.32 -6.04 -4.07
N ARG A 44 5.68 -7.32 -4.18
CA ARG A 44 6.99 -7.83 -3.80
C ARG A 44 8.12 -7.17 -4.58
N THR A 45 7.92 -7.01 -5.89
CA THR A 45 8.90 -6.35 -6.78
C THR A 45 9.01 -4.87 -6.46
N PHE A 46 7.88 -4.20 -6.22
CA PHE A 46 7.85 -2.83 -5.73
C PHE A 46 8.63 -2.67 -4.41
N GLY A 47 8.38 -3.55 -3.43
CA GLY A 47 9.08 -3.53 -2.14
C GLY A 47 10.59 -3.74 -2.28
N LYS A 48 11.04 -4.69 -3.10
CA LYS A 48 12.48 -4.90 -3.37
C LYS A 48 13.12 -3.69 -4.04
N ALA A 49 12.46 -3.08 -5.03
CA ALA A 49 12.95 -1.88 -5.70
C ALA A 49 13.02 -0.69 -4.74
N ALA A 50 12.00 -0.52 -3.89
CA ALA A 50 11.96 0.53 -2.88
C ALA A 50 13.04 0.35 -1.80
N LEU A 51 13.30 -0.89 -1.35
CA LEU A 51 14.40 -1.18 -0.41
C LEU A 51 15.78 -0.83 -1.00
N LEU A 52 16.00 -1.18 -2.26
CA LEU A 52 17.21 -0.77 -2.98
C LEU A 52 17.32 0.75 -3.11
N ALA A 53 16.21 1.43 -3.41
CA ALA A 53 16.17 2.89 -3.50
C ALA A 53 16.48 3.56 -2.16
N VAL A 54 16.00 3.03 -1.03
CA VAL A 54 16.35 3.51 0.32
C VAL A 54 17.85 3.37 0.57
N ALA A 55 18.45 2.22 0.24
CA ALA A 55 19.88 2.00 0.41
C ALA A 55 20.72 2.98 -0.45
N ILE A 56 20.35 3.16 -1.72
CA ILE A 56 21.01 4.11 -2.62
C ILE A 56 20.85 5.54 -2.11
N SER A 57 19.64 5.92 -1.68
CA SER A 57 19.34 7.24 -1.14
C SER A 57 20.17 7.54 0.11
N TYR A 58 20.26 6.59 1.05
CA TYR A 58 21.08 6.75 2.25
C TYR A 58 22.56 6.93 1.92
N ILE A 59 23.11 6.14 1.00
CA ILE A 59 24.51 6.30 0.54
C ILE A 59 24.70 7.69 -0.10
N ALA A 60 23.76 8.14 -0.92
CA ALA A 60 23.82 9.47 -1.54
C ALA A 60 23.81 10.58 -0.49
N VAL A 61 22.92 10.52 0.50
CA VAL A 61 22.83 11.53 1.58
C VAL A 61 24.04 11.47 2.52
N ALA A 62 24.53 10.29 2.88
CA ALA A 62 25.62 10.14 3.84
C ALA A 62 27.00 10.41 3.23
N VAL A 63 27.20 10.13 1.94
CA VAL A 63 28.52 10.22 1.28
C VAL A 63 28.55 11.32 0.22
N VAL A 64 27.61 11.31 -0.73
CA VAL A 64 27.66 12.20 -1.90
C VAL A 64 27.39 13.65 -1.50
N VAL A 65 26.36 13.90 -0.68
CA VAL A 65 25.99 15.28 -0.27
C VAL A 65 27.12 15.97 0.50
N PRO A 66 27.73 15.39 1.56
CA PRO A 66 28.85 16.03 2.25
C PRO A 66 30.07 16.23 1.36
N THR A 67 30.37 15.26 0.48
CA THR A 67 31.49 15.35 -0.47
C THR A 67 31.30 16.51 -1.44
N LEU A 68 30.10 16.62 -2.03
CA LEU A 68 29.75 17.73 -2.91
C LEU A 68 29.72 19.05 -2.15
N ALA A 69 29.29 19.07 -0.89
CA ALA A 69 29.30 20.28 -0.07
C ALA A 69 30.73 20.82 0.11
N VAL A 70 31.70 19.96 0.44
CA VAL A 70 33.11 20.37 0.58
C VAL A 70 33.68 20.92 -0.74
N LEU A 71 33.32 20.30 -1.87
CA LEU A 71 33.85 20.65 -3.19
C LEU A 71 33.20 21.90 -3.80
N LEU A 72 31.87 22.05 -3.67
CA LEU A 72 31.07 23.02 -4.43
C LEU A 72 30.62 24.22 -3.61
N VAL A 73 30.48 24.11 -2.28
CA VAL A 73 30.00 25.23 -1.46
C VAL A 73 31.06 26.34 -1.45
N ARG A 74 30.67 27.51 -1.95
CA ARG A 74 31.54 28.68 -1.98
C ARG A 74 31.67 29.26 -0.58
N LYS A 75 32.85 29.80 -0.27
CA LYS A 75 33.08 30.54 0.98
C LYS A 75 32.37 31.88 0.86
N GLU A 76 31.24 32.06 1.53
CA GLU A 76 30.57 33.37 1.59
C GLU A 76 31.22 34.23 2.67
N GLU A 77 31.73 35.41 2.29
CA GLU A 77 32.39 36.36 3.20
C GLU A 77 31.42 37.17 4.06
N LYS A 78 30.14 37.21 3.68
CA LYS A 78 29.08 37.86 4.44
C LYS A 78 27.94 36.87 4.62
N THR A 79 27.56 36.65 5.86
CA THR A 79 26.29 36.03 6.23
C THR A 79 25.19 36.94 5.66
N ILE A 80 24.61 36.60 4.50
CA ILE A 80 23.66 37.46 3.77
C ILE A 80 22.35 37.65 4.57
N ALA A 81 22.10 36.81 5.58
CA ALA A 81 20.97 36.88 6.48
C ALA A 81 21.44 36.54 7.89
N HIS A 82 21.11 37.37 8.89
CA HIS A 82 21.17 36.92 10.28
C HIS A 82 20.37 35.60 10.42
N PRO A 83 20.70 34.71 11.38
CA PRO A 83 19.87 33.52 11.65
C PRO A 83 18.39 33.84 11.88
N ASP A 84 18.11 35.08 12.32
CA ASP A 84 16.78 35.65 12.55
C ASP A 84 16.24 36.51 11.40
N ASP A 85 16.90 36.54 10.23
CA ASP A 85 16.43 37.33 9.09
C ASP A 85 15.28 36.59 8.40
N GLU A 86 14.06 36.79 8.92
CA GLU A 86 12.81 36.21 8.44
C GLU A 86 12.35 36.76 7.07
N THR A 87 13.26 37.35 6.30
CA THR A 87 12.99 38.00 5.02
C THR A 87 13.10 36.98 3.86
N GLY A 88 11.97 36.34 3.54
CA GLY A 88 11.85 35.42 2.39
C GLY A 88 10.86 34.29 2.61
N GLY A 89 10.71 33.40 1.61
CA GLY A 89 9.77 32.27 1.69
C GLY A 89 10.04 31.30 2.85
N VAL A 90 11.32 31.05 3.17
CA VAL A 90 11.72 30.23 4.32
C VAL A 90 11.33 30.91 5.64
N GLY A 91 11.54 32.22 5.77
CA GLY A 91 11.16 32.98 6.96
C GLY A 91 9.65 33.02 7.21
N VAL A 92 8.83 33.00 6.15
CA VAL A 92 7.37 32.84 6.29
C VAL A 92 7.03 31.45 6.85
N LEU A 93 7.62 30.39 6.30
CA LEU A 93 7.41 29.04 6.83
C LEU A 93 7.82 28.93 8.29
N GLN A 94 8.95 29.53 8.66
CA GLN A 94 9.45 29.56 10.03
C GLN A 94 8.49 30.27 10.99
N ARG A 95 8.01 31.45 10.63
CA ARG A 95 6.99 32.16 11.42
C ARG A 95 5.72 31.35 11.60
N VAL A 96 5.25 30.69 10.55
CA VAL A 96 4.05 29.85 10.60
C VAL A 96 4.30 28.64 11.51
N THR A 97 5.41 27.92 11.33
CA THR A 97 5.73 26.74 12.15
C THR A 97 5.93 27.12 13.61
N ASP A 98 6.63 28.21 13.89
CA ASP A 98 6.85 28.69 15.25
C ASP A 98 5.53 29.09 15.91
N THR A 99 4.65 29.80 15.18
CA THR A 99 3.34 30.21 15.71
C THR A 99 2.47 29.00 16.02
N VAL A 100 2.39 28.04 15.08
CA VAL A 100 1.56 26.83 15.24
C VAL A 100 2.10 25.94 16.36
N VAL A 101 3.41 25.67 16.40
CA VAL A 101 4.00 24.84 17.45
C VAL A 101 3.88 25.49 18.83
N ASN A 102 4.11 26.80 18.94
CA ASN A 102 3.96 27.51 20.21
C ASN A 102 2.51 27.53 20.70
N PHE A 103 1.55 27.71 19.80
CA PHE A 103 0.13 27.59 20.13
C PHE A 103 -0.19 26.17 20.63
N SER A 104 0.29 25.16 19.90
CA SER A 104 0.07 23.76 20.24
C SER A 104 0.65 23.36 21.59
N ALA A 105 1.86 23.82 21.88
CA ALA A 105 2.56 23.55 23.13
C ALA A 105 1.90 24.22 24.35
N ARG A 106 1.25 25.39 24.16
CA ARG A 106 0.51 26.13 25.20
C ARG A 106 -0.88 25.56 25.49
N HIS A 107 -1.47 24.84 24.54
CA HIS A 107 -2.79 24.20 24.69
C HIS A 107 -2.69 22.66 24.61
N PRO A 108 -1.86 22.01 25.45
CA PRO A 108 -1.49 20.61 25.28
C PRO A 108 -2.66 19.65 25.53
N LEU A 109 -3.46 19.88 26.58
CA LEU A 109 -4.60 19.02 26.92
C LEU A 109 -5.70 19.02 25.84
N PRO A 110 -6.30 20.16 25.44
CA PRO A 110 -7.39 20.15 24.47
C PRO A 110 -6.95 19.63 23.10
N LEU A 111 -5.73 19.95 22.64
CA LEU A 111 -5.25 19.50 21.35
C LEU A 111 -4.85 18.02 21.34
N SER A 112 -4.31 17.49 22.44
CA SER A 112 -4.07 16.04 22.56
C SER A 112 -5.39 15.27 22.62
N LEU A 113 -6.40 15.76 23.36
CA LEU A 113 -7.74 15.17 23.38
C LEU A 113 -8.41 15.23 22.01
N PHE A 114 -8.28 16.34 21.30
CA PHE A 114 -8.74 16.46 19.91
C PHE A 114 -8.03 15.44 19.01
N GLY A 115 -6.71 15.29 19.13
CA GLY A 115 -5.94 14.28 18.39
C GLY A 115 -6.44 12.86 18.66
N ILE A 116 -6.69 12.51 19.93
CA ILE A 116 -7.27 11.21 20.30
C ILE A 116 -8.66 11.04 19.67
N ALA A 117 -9.54 12.02 19.81
CA ALA A 117 -10.89 11.98 19.26
C ALA A 117 -10.87 11.83 17.73
N ALA A 118 -9.97 12.56 17.05
CA ALA A 118 -9.80 12.49 15.61
C ALA A 118 -9.30 11.11 15.17
N VAL A 119 -8.30 10.55 15.84
CA VAL A 119 -7.80 9.18 15.57
C VAL A 119 -8.86 8.12 15.83
N VAL A 120 -9.64 8.23 16.91
CA VAL A 120 -10.72 7.26 17.21
C VAL A 120 -11.84 7.36 16.18
N ALA A 121 -12.29 8.58 15.83
CA ALA A 121 -13.36 8.78 14.87
C ALA A 121 -12.96 8.29 13.46
N THR A 122 -11.80 8.72 12.97
CA THR A 122 -11.28 8.28 11.66
C THR A 122 -10.92 6.79 11.66
N GLY A 123 -10.39 6.27 12.76
CA GLY A 123 -10.05 4.85 12.92
C GLY A 123 -11.27 3.94 12.93
N TRP A 124 -12.39 4.39 13.49
CA TRP A 124 -13.66 3.68 13.36
C TRP A 124 -14.10 3.65 11.90
N ILE A 125 -14.14 4.79 11.20
CA ILE A 125 -14.53 4.79 9.78
C ILE A 125 -13.59 3.88 8.96
N TYR A 126 -12.28 3.94 9.22
CA TYR A 126 -11.29 3.08 8.59
C TYR A 126 -11.60 1.59 8.80
N SER A 127 -12.02 1.17 10.00
CA SER A 127 -12.33 -0.24 10.28
C SER A 127 -13.60 -0.75 9.59
N THR A 128 -14.43 0.15 9.05
CA THR A 128 -15.60 -0.21 8.24
C THR A 128 -15.30 -0.36 6.75
N LEU A 129 -14.08 -0.06 6.31
CA LEU A 129 -13.69 -0.21 4.91
C LEU A 129 -13.58 -1.68 4.53
N GLU A 130 -14.34 -2.07 3.50
CA GLU A 130 -14.28 -3.40 2.93
C GLU A 130 -13.24 -3.47 1.80
N PRO A 131 -12.53 -4.60 1.65
CA PRO A 131 -11.74 -4.88 0.45
C PRO A 131 -12.61 -4.79 -0.80
N ARG A 132 -12.18 -4.00 -1.79
CA ARG A 132 -12.81 -3.93 -3.11
C ARG A 132 -11.79 -4.13 -4.21
N TYR A 133 -12.15 -4.95 -5.17
CA TYR A 133 -11.32 -5.20 -6.33
C TYR A 133 -12.18 -5.58 -7.52
N ARG A 134 -12.12 -4.75 -8.56
CA ARG A 134 -12.76 -5.01 -9.85
C ARG A 134 -11.75 -4.74 -10.97
N LEU A 135 -11.64 -5.71 -11.88
CA LEU A 135 -10.68 -5.66 -13.00
C LEU A 135 -10.95 -4.47 -13.93
N ALA A 136 -12.22 -4.17 -14.21
CA ALA A 136 -12.60 -3.08 -15.10
C ALA A 136 -12.23 -1.68 -14.55
N ASP A 137 -12.13 -1.53 -13.23
CA ASP A 137 -11.73 -0.27 -12.60
C ASP A 137 -10.26 0.07 -12.86
N GLN A 138 -9.47 -0.88 -13.39
CA GLN A 138 -8.04 -0.69 -13.65
C GLN A 138 -7.74 -0.13 -15.05
N VAL A 139 -8.76 0.02 -15.90
CA VAL A 139 -8.58 0.39 -17.32
C VAL A 139 -8.56 1.93 -17.49
N PRO A 140 -7.64 2.50 -18.30
CA PRO A 140 -7.56 3.95 -18.55
C PRO A 140 -8.87 4.61 -18.99
N ASP A 141 -9.59 4.01 -19.96
CA ASP A 141 -10.85 4.52 -20.50
C ASP A 141 -12.06 4.01 -19.70
N GLN A 142 -12.03 4.18 -18.38
CA GLN A 142 -13.02 3.63 -17.45
C GLN A 142 -14.47 3.84 -17.94
N GLU A 143 -14.87 5.05 -18.34
CA GLU A 143 -16.26 5.30 -18.75
C GLU A 143 -16.68 4.49 -19.99
N GLN A 144 -15.85 4.43 -21.03
CA GLN A 144 -16.21 3.71 -22.26
C GLN A 144 -16.12 2.19 -22.05
N ALA A 145 -15.09 1.72 -21.35
CA ALA A 145 -14.92 0.31 -21.01
C ALA A 145 -16.07 -0.17 -20.13
N LEU A 146 -16.38 0.54 -19.03
CA LEU A 146 -17.49 0.20 -18.12
C LEU A 146 -18.84 0.28 -18.83
N ALA A 147 -19.08 1.29 -19.69
CA ALA A 147 -20.32 1.38 -20.46
C ALA A 147 -20.46 0.23 -21.48
N GLY A 148 -19.36 -0.18 -22.11
CA GLY A 148 -19.30 -1.33 -23.01
C GLY A 148 -19.60 -2.64 -22.27
N THR A 149 -18.90 -2.86 -21.16
CA THR A 149 -19.07 -4.03 -20.29
C THR A 149 -20.49 -4.10 -19.71
N ALA A 150 -21.06 -2.99 -19.23
CA ALA A 150 -22.42 -2.94 -18.73
C ALA A 150 -23.46 -3.27 -19.83
N ARG A 151 -23.21 -2.88 -21.08
CA ARG A 151 -24.04 -3.27 -22.23
C ARG A 151 -23.92 -4.77 -22.52
N LEU A 152 -22.72 -5.34 -22.43
CA LEU A 152 -22.49 -6.79 -22.58
C LEU A 152 -23.17 -7.57 -21.45
N ASP A 153 -23.05 -7.13 -20.21
CA ASP A 153 -23.72 -7.76 -19.06
C ASP A 153 -25.25 -7.78 -19.24
N LYS A 154 -25.82 -6.63 -19.65
CA LYS A 154 -27.27 -6.49 -19.83
C LYS A 154 -27.81 -7.29 -21.03
N LYS A 155 -27.04 -7.44 -22.11
CA LYS A 155 -27.51 -8.06 -23.36
C LYS A 155 -27.04 -9.49 -23.59
N LEU A 156 -25.90 -9.88 -23.03
CA LEU A 156 -25.22 -11.15 -23.26
C LEU A 156 -24.94 -11.91 -21.95
N THR A 157 -25.67 -11.57 -20.89
CA THR A 157 -25.66 -12.30 -19.60
C THR A 157 -24.28 -12.48 -18.97
N GLY A 158 -23.37 -11.51 -19.17
CA GLY A 158 -22.07 -11.46 -18.49
C GLY A 158 -20.88 -11.16 -19.42
N ALA A 159 -19.97 -10.33 -18.94
CA ALA A 159 -18.79 -9.87 -19.66
C ALA A 159 -17.51 -10.67 -19.35
N ASN A 160 -17.47 -11.36 -18.21
CA ASN A 160 -16.26 -12.00 -17.70
C ASN A 160 -16.38 -13.53 -17.75
N PRO A 161 -15.46 -14.26 -18.40
CA PRO A 161 -15.53 -15.72 -18.42
C PRO A 161 -15.06 -16.31 -17.08
N VAL A 162 -15.85 -17.26 -16.55
CA VAL A 162 -15.43 -18.20 -15.51
C VAL A 162 -15.33 -19.58 -16.16
N HIS A 163 -14.31 -20.34 -15.78
CA HIS A 163 -14.03 -21.63 -16.38
C HIS A 163 -14.07 -22.72 -15.33
N VAL A 164 -14.57 -23.89 -15.70
CA VAL A 164 -14.27 -25.15 -15.03
C VAL A 164 -13.28 -25.88 -15.90
N MET A 165 -12.06 -26.03 -15.42
CA MET A 165 -11.00 -26.76 -16.09
C MET A 165 -11.05 -28.22 -15.63
N ILE A 166 -11.12 -29.11 -16.61
CA ILE A 166 -11.13 -30.56 -16.41
C ILE A 166 -9.84 -31.09 -17.01
N GLU A 167 -8.92 -31.54 -16.16
CA GLU A 167 -7.69 -32.21 -16.58
C GLU A 167 -7.90 -33.72 -16.54
N LEU A 168 -7.53 -34.38 -17.63
CA LEU A 168 -7.74 -35.79 -17.82
C LEU A 168 -6.71 -36.61 -17.02
N PRO A 169 -7.08 -37.80 -16.49
CA PRO A 169 -6.15 -38.69 -15.82
C PRO A 169 -5.04 -39.16 -16.76
N LYS A 170 -3.82 -39.31 -16.22
CA LYS A 170 -2.67 -39.89 -16.97
C LYS A 170 -2.88 -41.37 -17.31
N ALA A 171 -3.72 -42.06 -16.54
CA ALA A 171 -4.18 -43.42 -16.80
C ALA A 171 -5.65 -43.52 -16.39
N ALA A 172 -6.53 -43.86 -17.33
CA ALA A 172 -7.94 -44.05 -17.08
C ALA A 172 -8.16 -45.27 -16.16
N ALA A 173 -9.08 -45.14 -15.20
CA ALA A 173 -9.29 -46.15 -14.16
C ALA A 173 -9.68 -47.53 -14.72
N LYS A 174 -10.38 -47.57 -15.86
CA LYS A 174 -10.89 -48.82 -16.47
C LYS A 174 -9.89 -49.52 -17.40
N THR A 175 -9.02 -48.78 -18.07
CA THR A 175 -8.16 -49.31 -19.15
C THR A 175 -6.67 -49.23 -18.83
N GLY A 176 -6.25 -48.41 -17.86
CA GLY A 176 -4.84 -48.16 -17.56
C GLY A 176 -4.08 -47.38 -18.63
N GLN A 177 -4.72 -47.02 -19.74
CA GLN A 177 -4.17 -46.19 -20.81
C GLN A 177 -4.47 -44.71 -20.56
N PRO A 178 -3.71 -43.76 -21.14
CA PRO A 178 -4.02 -42.35 -21.04
C PRO A 178 -5.45 -42.07 -21.51
N ALA A 179 -6.24 -41.38 -20.69
CA ALA A 179 -7.60 -41.03 -21.06
C ALA A 179 -7.60 -40.11 -22.29
N SER A 180 -8.49 -40.40 -23.24
CA SER A 180 -8.75 -39.56 -24.40
C SER A 180 -9.84 -38.54 -24.10
N LEU A 181 -9.76 -37.37 -24.72
CA LEU A 181 -10.80 -36.34 -24.70
C LEU A 181 -12.17 -36.88 -25.13
N TYR A 182 -12.17 -37.86 -26.04
CA TYR A 182 -13.35 -38.38 -26.68
C TYR A 182 -13.84 -39.71 -26.08
N ASP A 183 -13.26 -40.15 -24.96
CA ASP A 183 -13.77 -41.29 -24.22
C ASP A 183 -15.14 -40.97 -23.62
N GLU A 184 -16.03 -41.96 -23.55
CA GLU A 184 -17.38 -41.79 -23.01
C GLU A 184 -17.36 -41.25 -21.58
N GLU A 185 -16.42 -41.72 -20.76
CA GLU A 185 -16.22 -41.23 -19.40
C GLU A 185 -15.85 -39.74 -19.38
N THR A 186 -14.85 -39.31 -20.17
CA THR A 186 -14.44 -37.91 -20.28
C THR A 186 -15.60 -37.02 -20.74
N LEU A 187 -16.33 -37.44 -21.78
CA LEU A 187 -17.49 -36.70 -22.30
C LEU A 187 -18.60 -36.57 -21.23
N ASN A 188 -18.79 -37.59 -20.40
CA ASN A 188 -19.74 -37.54 -19.29
C ASN A 188 -19.28 -36.57 -18.19
N VAL A 189 -17.99 -36.54 -17.81
CA VAL A 189 -17.47 -35.55 -16.85
C VAL A 189 -17.69 -34.12 -17.36
N ILE A 190 -17.41 -33.87 -18.66
CA ILE A 190 -17.65 -32.56 -19.29
C ILE A 190 -19.14 -32.20 -19.24
N ALA A 191 -20.03 -33.16 -19.53
CA ALA A 191 -21.48 -32.94 -19.52
C ALA A 191 -22.01 -32.65 -18.11
N GLU A 192 -21.51 -33.36 -17.09
CA GLU A 192 -21.87 -33.13 -15.69
C GLU A 192 -21.44 -31.74 -15.22
N ALA A 193 -20.18 -31.36 -15.47
CA ALA A 193 -19.68 -30.03 -15.15
C ALA A 193 -20.43 -28.92 -15.91
N HIS A 194 -20.79 -29.17 -17.18
CA HIS A 194 -21.58 -28.26 -18.00
C HIS A 194 -22.95 -27.99 -17.36
N ARG A 195 -23.68 -29.05 -16.99
CA ARG A 195 -24.99 -28.95 -16.34
C ARG A 195 -24.89 -28.23 -14.98
N VAL A 196 -23.85 -28.51 -14.21
CA VAL A 196 -23.60 -27.83 -12.92
C VAL A 196 -23.52 -26.32 -13.11
N LEU A 197 -22.89 -25.82 -14.18
CA LEU A 197 -22.85 -24.39 -14.47
C LEU A 197 -24.20 -23.86 -15.00
N GLU A 198 -24.90 -24.60 -15.86
CA GLU A 198 -26.18 -24.16 -16.43
C GLU A 198 -27.27 -23.96 -15.36
N GLU A 199 -27.28 -24.80 -14.32
CA GLU A 199 -28.30 -24.75 -13.25
C GLU A 199 -28.05 -23.63 -12.23
N ARG A 200 -26.91 -22.91 -12.31
CA ARG A 200 -26.53 -21.91 -11.31
C ARG A 200 -27.08 -20.53 -11.66
N ALA A 201 -27.93 -20.02 -10.76
CA ALA A 201 -28.45 -18.67 -10.84
C ALA A 201 -27.31 -17.63 -10.89
N GLY A 202 -27.40 -16.69 -11.83
CA GLY A 202 -26.42 -15.62 -11.99
C GLY A 202 -25.30 -15.91 -13.00
N LEU A 203 -25.24 -17.12 -13.56
CA LEU A 203 -24.37 -17.42 -14.71
C LEU A 203 -25.09 -17.18 -16.03
N GLY A 204 -24.37 -16.60 -16.99
CA GLY A 204 -24.80 -16.51 -18.38
C GLY A 204 -24.65 -17.83 -19.14
N ASN A 205 -24.66 -17.75 -20.47
CA ASN A 205 -24.58 -18.92 -21.33
C ASN A 205 -23.31 -19.76 -21.06
N VAL A 206 -23.48 -21.08 -21.00
CA VAL A 206 -22.40 -22.05 -20.81
C VAL A 206 -21.97 -22.62 -22.16
N TRP A 207 -20.67 -22.66 -22.41
CA TRP A 207 -20.05 -23.14 -23.63
C TRP A 207 -19.00 -24.18 -23.31
N SER A 208 -19.11 -25.36 -23.93
CA SER A 208 -18.08 -26.39 -23.86
C SER A 208 -18.18 -27.33 -25.06
N LEU A 209 -17.32 -28.36 -25.10
CA LEU A 209 -17.45 -29.47 -26.04
C LEU A 209 -18.83 -30.16 -25.94
N ASP A 210 -19.46 -30.13 -24.75
CA ASP A 210 -20.80 -30.68 -24.54
C ASP A 210 -21.88 -29.89 -25.29
N SER A 211 -21.72 -28.58 -25.46
CA SER A 211 -22.64 -27.76 -26.27
C SER A 211 -22.71 -28.26 -27.72
N LEU A 212 -21.54 -28.56 -28.32
CA LEU A 212 -21.46 -29.13 -29.67
C LEU A 212 -22.08 -30.53 -29.71
N ARG A 213 -21.78 -31.37 -28.70
CA ARG A 213 -22.33 -32.72 -28.59
C ARG A 213 -23.87 -32.71 -28.52
N ARG A 214 -24.46 -31.83 -27.69
CA ARG A 214 -25.91 -31.68 -27.57
C ARG A 214 -26.54 -31.19 -28.86
N TRP A 215 -25.94 -30.19 -29.51
CA TRP A 215 -26.43 -29.69 -30.80
C TRP A 215 -26.44 -30.76 -31.90
N LEU A 216 -25.39 -31.58 -31.97
CA LEU A 216 -25.35 -32.73 -32.89
C LEU A 216 -26.38 -33.79 -32.53
N ALA A 217 -26.55 -34.10 -31.24
CA ALA A 217 -27.53 -35.06 -30.76
C ALA A 217 -28.98 -34.61 -31.08
N GLU A 218 -29.29 -33.32 -30.96
CA GLU A 218 -30.57 -32.73 -31.38
C GLU A 218 -30.78 -32.84 -32.90
N ALA A 219 -29.70 -32.79 -33.69
CA ALA A 219 -29.72 -33.05 -35.13
C ALA A 219 -29.77 -34.55 -35.48
N GLY A 220 -29.80 -35.45 -34.49
CA GLY A 220 -29.87 -36.89 -34.66
C GLY A 220 -28.53 -37.61 -34.80
N ASP A 221 -27.40 -36.93 -34.56
CA ASP A 221 -26.06 -37.51 -34.62
C ASP A 221 -25.40 -37.53 -33.23
N THR A 222 -25.29 -38.73 -32.66
CA THR A 222 -24.62 -38.97 -31.37
C THR A 222 -23.21 -39.55 -31.53
N SER A 223 -22.67 -39.61 -32.75
CA SER A 223 -21.39 -40.25 -33.01
C SER A 223 -20.20 -39.40 -32.56
N VAL A 224 -19.27 -40.04 -31.87
CA VAL A 224 -18.03 -39.40 -31.39
C VAL A 224 -17.13 -39.00 -32.56
N GLU A 225 -17.14 -39.78 -33.64
CA GLU A 225 -16.43 -39.50 -34.88
C GLU A 225 -16.89 -38.19 -35.52
N THR A 226 -18.19 -37.89 -35.52
CA THR A 226 -18.68 -36.61 -36.03
C THR A 226 -18.19 -35.45 -35.15
N ILE A 227 -18.23 -35.59 -33.82
CA ILE A 227 -17.69 -34.56 -32.91
C ILE A 227 -16.22 -34.29 -33.21
N LYS A 228 -15.39 -35.35 -33.34
CA LYS A 228 -13.98 -35.26 -33.73
C LYS A 228 -13.81 -34.52 -35.05
N ARG A 229 -14.64 -34.85 -36.05
CA ARG A 229 -14.60 -34.20 -37.37
C ARG A 229 -14.90 -32.71 -37.26
N TYR A 230 -15.94 -32.31 -36.53
CA TYR A 230 -16.28 -30.90 -36.36
C TYR A 230 -15.19 -30.12 -35.61
N VAL A 231 -14.61 -30.70 -34.56
CA VAL A 231 -13.47 -30.08 -33.87
C VAL A 231 -12.28 -29.91 -34.81
N SER A 232 -12.00 -30.89 -35.68
CA SER A 232 -10.87 -30.84 -36.62
C SER A 232 -10.98 -29.79 -37.73
N ILE A 233 -12.20 -29.38 -38.10
CA ILE A 233 -12.43 -28.35 -39.14
C ILE A 233 -12.51 -26.93 -38.58
N LEU A 234 -12.70 -26.78 -37.26
CA LEU A 234 -12.73 -25.46 -36.63
C LEU A 234 -11.33 -24.84 -36.66
N PRO A 235 -11.23 -23.51 -36.85
CA PRO A 235 -9.95 -22.81 -36.74
C PRO A 235 -9.27 -23.11 -35.40
N GLU A 236 -7.97 -23.42 -35.45
CA GLU A 236 -7.21 -23.85 -34.27
C GLU A 236 -7.35 -22.86 -33.11
N HIS A 237 -7.26 -21.55 -33.36
CA HIS A 237 -7.39 -20.52 -32.33
C HIS A 237 -8.76 -20.51 -31.61
N LEU A 238 -9.83 -21.06 -32.21
CA LEU A 238 -11.13 -21.22 -31.55
C LEU A 238 -11.15 -22.49 -30.69
N VAL A 239 -10.60 -23.60 -31.21
CA VAL A 239 -10.46 -24.86 -30.48
C VAL A 239 -9.60 -24.67 -29.23
N ARG A 240 -8.47 -23.95 -29.36
CA ARG A 240 -7.53 -23.66 -28.25
C ARG A 240 -8.12 -22.84 -27.12
N ARG A 241 -9.30 -22.20 -27.30
CA ARG A 241 -10.03 -21.53 -26.20
C ARG A 241 -10.72 -22.50 -25.26
N PHE A 242 -10.93 -23.75 -25.68
CA PHE A 242 -11.65 -24.77 -24.91
C PHE A 242 -10.84 -26.05 -24.72
N ILE A 243 -9.96 -26.42 -25.65
CA ILE A 243 -9.20 -27.67 -25.62
C ILE A 243 -7.71 -27.34 -25.67
N SER A 244 -6.97 -27.88 -24.71
CA SER A 244 -5.51 -27.76 -24.59
C SER A 244 -4.76 -28.26 -25.84
N ALA A 245 -3.49 -27.84 -25.96
CA ALA A 245 -2.60 -28.19 -27.07
C ALA A 245 -2.51 -29.70 -27.32
N ASP A 246 -2.38 -30.43 -26.22
CA ASP A 246 -2.15 -31.87 -26.10
C ASP A 246 -3.44 -32.67 -25.85
N GLU A 247 -4.60 -32.03 -25.85
CA GLU A 247 -5.92 -32.63 -25.57
C GLU A 247 -6.02 -33.26 -24.16
N ARG A 248 -5.19 -32.82 -23.21
CA ARG A 248 -5.16 -33.34 -21.83
C ARG A 248 -5.95 -32.54 -20.82
N ALA A 249 -6.46 -31.38 -21.24
CA ALA A 249 -7.36 -30.53 -20.49
C ALA A 249 -8.42 -29.88 -21.39
N VAL A 250 -9.60 -29.67 -20.83
CA VAL A 250 -10.75 -29.02 -21.48
C VAL A 250 -11.40 -28.00 -20.53
N LEU A 251 -11.93 -26.92 -21.10
CA LEU A 251 -12.64 -25.87 -20.36
C LEU A 251 -14.15 -25.94 -20.63
N VAL A 252 -14.92 -25.89 -19.55
CA VAL A 252 -16.35 -25.56 -19.57
C VAL A 252 -16.47 -24.10 -19.15
N THR A 253 -16.96 -23.23 -20.02
CA THR A 253 -16.92 -21.78 -19.81
C THR A 253 -18.32 -21.23 -19.56
N ALA A 254 -18.52 -20.53 -18.45
CA ALA A 254 -19.70 -19.71 -18.20
C ALA A 254 -19.32 -18.23 -18.13
N ARG A 255 -20.32 -17.36 -17.98
CA ARG A 255 -20.12 -15.91 -17.91
C ARG A 255 -20.62 -15.35 -16.59
N LEU A 256 -19.79 -14.53 -15.96
CA LEU A 256 -20.09 -13.75 -14.78
C LEU A 256 -20.32 -12.29 -15.18
N PRO A 257 -21.21 -11.57 -14.46
CA PRO A 257 -21.30 -10.12 -14.57
C PRO A 257 -20.01 -9.45 -14.07
N ASP A 258 -19.75 -8.23 -14.53
CA ASP A 258 -18.61 -7.44 -14.09
C ASP A 258 -18.93 -6.65 -12.82
N ILE A 259 -18.89 -7.35 -11.69
CA ILE A 259 -19.15 -6.84 -10.33
C ILE A 259 -17.91 -7.01 -9.44
N ASP A 260 -17.97 -6.52 -8.20
CA ASP A 260 -16.83 -6.57 -7.27
C ASP A 260 -16.44 -8.01 -6.91
N ALA A 261 -15.14 -8.22 -6.63
CA ALA A 261 -14.60 -9.48 -6.14
C ALA A 261 -15.38 -10.06 -4.96
N SER A 262 -15.86 -9.23 -4.03
CA SER A 262 -16.67 -9.65 -2.87
C SER A 262 -18.02 -10.25 -3.25
N GLU A 263 -18.61 -9.86 -4.38
CA GLU A 263 -19.86 -10.41 -4.89
C GLU A 263 -19.61 -11.64 -5.80
N ILE A 264 -18.48 -11.67 -6.50
CA ILE A 264 -18.06 -12.81 -7.34
C ILE A 264 -17.68 -14.01 -6.48
N LEU A 265 -16.98 -13.80 -5.36
CA LEU A 265 -16.42 -14.87 -4.53
C LEU A 265 -17.50 -15.87 -4.05
N PRO A 266 -18.65 -15.46 -3.48
CA PRO A 266 -19.71 -16.39 -3.10
C PRO A 266 -20.28 -17.20 -4.27
N VAL A 267 -20.30 -16.64 -5.49
CA VAL A 267 -20.75 -17.36 -6.69
C VAL A 267 -19.72 -18.43 -7.06
N VAL A 268 -18.43 -18.08 -7.03
CA VAL A 268 -17.32 -19.00 -7.30
C VAL A 268 -17.29 -20.14 -6.29
N ASP A 269 -17.45 -19.85 -5.00
CA ASP A 269 -17.48 -20.87 -3.95
C ASP A 269 -18.66 -21.82 -4.11
N LYS A 270 -19.85 -21.30 -4.43
CA LYS A 270 -21.03 -22.14 -4.74
C LYS A 270 -20.84 -23.02 -5.96
N ILE A 271 -20.14 -22.55 -7.00
CA ILE A 271 -19.79 -23.37 -8.16
C ILE A 271 -18.81 -24.47 -7.76
N ASP A 272 -17.81 -24.12 -6.96
CA ASP A 272 -16.78 -25.05 -6.51
C ASP A 272 -17.36 -26.16 -5.63
N GLU A 273 -18.25 -25.82 -4.69
CA GLU A 273 -19.02 -26.78 -3.88
C GLU A 273 -19.92 -27.67 -4.75
N ALA A 274 -20.54 -27.08 -5.79
CA ALA A 274 -21.43 -27.81 -6.69
C ALA A 274 -20.72 -28.86 -7.56
N LEU A 275 -19.42 -28.71 -7.76
CA LEU A 275 -18.59 -29.65 -8.51
C LEU A 275 -18.08 -30.79 -7.64
N GLU A 276 -18.24 -30.73 -6.32
CA GLU A 276 -17.78 -31.77 -5.39
C GLU A 276 -18.37 -33.16 -5.69
N PRO A 277 -19.67 -33.31 -6.03
CA PRO A 277 -20.22 -34.59 -6.46
C PRO A 277 -19.56 -35.13 -7.74
N VAL A 278 -19.20 -34.25 -8.69
CA VAL A 278 -18.52 -34.62 -9.94
C VAL A 278 -17.10 -35.10 -9.63
N ARG A 279 -16.37 -34.42 -8.73
CA ARG A 279 -15.05 -34.84 -8.26
C ARG A 279 -15.09 -36.20 -7.56
N ALA A 280 -16.08 -36.41 -6.71
CA ALA A 280 -16.27 -37.65 -5.97
C ALA A 280 -16.62 -38.84 -6.90
N ALA A 281 -17.42 -38.59 -7.95
CA ALA A 281 -17.79 -39.61 -8.93
C ALA A 281 -16.61 -39.97 -9.85
N HIS A 282 -15.72 -39.01 -10.15
CA HIS A 282 -14.63 -39.16 -11.12
C HIS A 282 -13.26 -38.79 -10.54
N PRO A 283 -12.73 -39.54 -9.53
CA PRO A 283 -11.54 -39.15 -8.77
C PRO A 283 -10.23 -39.12 -9.60
N GLY A 284 -10.23 -39.68 -10.81
CA GLY A 284 -9.10 -39.59 -11.74
C GLY A 284 -8.99 -38.25 -12.47
N TYR A 285 -10.07 -37.47 -12.53
CA TYR A 285 -10.11 -36.18 -13.21
C TYR A 285 -9.88 -35.04 -12.21
N GLN A 286 -9.04 -34.07 -12.55
CA GLN A 286 -8.93 -32.85 -11.75
C GLN A 286 -9.90 -31.82 -12.29
N VAL A 287 -10.91 -31.48 -11.48
CA VAL A 287 -11.96 -30.52 -11.82
C VAL A 287 -11.81 -29.27 -10.96
N SER A 288 -11.36 -28.17 -11.55
CA SER A 288 -11.04 -26.93 -10.84
C SER A 288 -11.79 -25.73 -11.43
N VAL A 289 -12.28 -24.84 -10.56
CA VAL A 289 -12.83 -23.55 -10.99
C VAL A 289 -11.68 -22.56 -11.20
N THR A 290 -11.62 -21.95 -12.37
CA THR A 290 -10.55 -21.05 -12.79
C THR A 290 -11.09 -19.90 -13.65
N GLY A 291 -10.19 -19.09 -14.17
CA GLY A 291 -10.48 -17.85 -14.90
C GLY A 291 -10.11 -16.63 -14.07
N LEU A 292 -9.71 -15.57 -14.78
CA LEU A 292 -9.27 -14.31 -14.17
C LEU A 292 -10.23 -13.75 -13.11
N PRO A 293 -11.56 -13.65 -13.33
CA PRO A 293 -12.47 -13.12 -12.31
C PRO A 293 -12.54 -13.99 -11.05
N ALA A 294 -12.54 -15.32 -11.20
CA ALA A 294 -12.60 -16.24 -10.06
C ALA A 294 -11.31 -16.23 -9.24
N ILE A 295 -10.15 -16.26 -9.91
CA ILE A 295 -8.84 -16.16 -9.27
C ILE A 295 -8.69 -14.80 -8.58
N ALA A 296 -9.07 -13.71 -9.26
CA ALA A 296 -9.05 -12.38 -8.69
C ALA A 296 -9.95 -12.28 -7.46
N ALA A 297 -11.17 -12.83 -7.50
CA ALA A 297 -12.09 -12.81 -6.37
C ALA A 297 -11.56 -13.55 -5.14
N ARG A 298 -11.03 -14.77 -5.33
CA ARG A 298 -10.44 -15.58 -4.24
C ARG A 298 -9.21 -14.92 -3.61
N ASN A 299 -8.36 -14.31 -4.43
CA ASN A 299 -7.07 -13.83 -3.94
C ASN A 299 -7.10 -12.37 -3.47
N SER A 300 -7.96 -11.52 -4.06
CA SER A 300 -7.85 -10.07 -3.81
C SER A 300 -8.26 -9.69 -2.40
N ALA A 301 -9.37 -10.22 -1.89
CA ALA A 301 -9.82 -9.90 -0.53
C ALA A 301 -8.78 -10.33 0.53
N THR A 302 -8.22 -11.55 0.38
CA THR A 302 -7.18 -12.08 1.26
C THR A 302 -5.92 -11.21 1.21
N LEU A 303 -5.40 -10.92 0.01
CA LEU A 303 -4.18 -10.13 -0.14
C LEU A 303 -4.37 -8.68 0.35
N ILE A 304 -5.52 -8.05 0.08
CA ILE A 304 -5.84 -6.71 0.61
C ILE A 304 -5.89 -6.74 2.14
N SER A 305 -6.51 -7.78 2.72
CA SER A 305 -6.55 -7.96 4.17
C SER A 305 -5.14 -8.16 4.76
N GLU A 306 -4.32 -9.00 4.16
CA GLU A 306 -2.93 -9.27 4.59
C GLU A 306 -2.08 -8.01 4.53
N LEU A 307 -2.19 -7.20 3.48
CA LEU A 307 -1.45 -5.93 3.38
C LEU A 307 -1.91 -4.93 4.45
N ASN A 308 -3.22 -4.87 4.73
CA ASN A 308 -3.75 -4.00 5.78
C ASN A 308 -3.28 -4.45 7.17
N TRP A 309 -3.28 -5.76 7.45
CA TRP A 309 -2.69 -6.32 8.67
C TRP A 309 -1.19 -6.08 8.74
N GLY A 310 -0.50 -6.15 7.60
CA GLY A 310 0.91 -5.79 7.46
C GLY A 310 1.18 -4.35 7.88
N LEU A 311 0.39 -3.38 7.37
CA LEU A 311 0.47 -1.97 7.75
C LEU A 311 0.27 -1.78 9.27
N ILE A 312 -0.73 -2.45 9.86
CA ILE A 312 -0.95 -2.40 11.31
C ILE A 312 0.27 -2.96 12.06
N GLY A 313 0.82 -4.08 11.60
CA GLY A 313 2.04 -4.68 12.16
C GLY A 313 3.25 -3.74 12.08
N ASP A 314 3.49 -3.14 10.92
CA ASP A 314 4.59 -2.19 10.68
C ASP A 314 4.51 -1.02 11.64
N MET A 315 3.32 -0.49 11.86
CA MET A 315 3.07 0.60 12.78
C MET A 315 3.46 0.26 14.23
N PHE A 316 3.10 -0.94 14.71
CA PHE A 316 3.57 -1.41 16.03
C PHE A 316 5.09 -1.53 16.10
N VAL A 317 5.71 -2.12 15.08
CA VAL A 317 7.17 -2.30 15.01
C VAL A 317 7.88 -0.94 15.00
N ILE A 318 7.37 0.03 14.24
CA ILE A 318 7.96 1.36 14.11
C ILE A 318 7.88 2.13 15.43
N PHE A 319 6.76 2.09 16.16
CA PHE A 319 6.68 2.77 17.46
C PHE A 319 7.63 2.19 18.49
N ILE A 320 7.81 0.86 18.50
CA ILE A 320 8.82 0.19 19.33
C ILE A 320 10.22 0.60 18.88
N PHE A 321 10.47 0.60 17.57
CA PHE A 321 11.74 1.01 16.99
C PHE A 321 12.10 2.45 17.38
N LEU A 322 11.18 3.42 17.26
CA LEU A 322 11.42 4.81 17.68
C LEU A 322 11.74 4.91 19.18
N ALA A 323 11.01 4.20 20.03
CA ALA A 323 11.24 4.20 21.48
C ALA A 323 12.65 3.67 21.83
N VAL A 324 13.09 2.60 21.17
CA VAL A 324 14.41 1.98 21.37
C VAL A 324 15.52 2.83 20.75
N ALA A 325 15.34 3.27 19.50
CA ALA A 325 16.31 4.04 18.74
C ALA A 325 16.64 5.38 19.39
N LEU A 326 15.62 6.11 19.84
CA LEU A 326 15.78 7.38 20.56
C LEU A 326 15.94 7.20 22.08
N ARG A 327 16.00 5.94 22.56
CA ARG A 327 16.11 5.58 23.99
C ARG A 327 15.15 6.36 24.88
N SER A 328 13.91 6.54 24.40
CA SER A 328 12.94 7.46 24.98
C SER A 328 11.51 6.94 24.83
N VAL A 329 10.87 6.63 25.95
CA VAL A 329 9.44 6.26 25.98
C VAL A 329 8.56 7.42 25.49
N LEU A 330 8.96 8.66 25.78
CA LEU A 330 8.30 9.86 25.24
C LEU A 330 8.26 9.82 23.71
N ALA A 331 9.38 9.48 23.06
CA ALA A 331 9.44 9.45 21.60
C ALA A 331 8.46 8.42 21.02
N GLY A 332 8.42 7.22 21.59
CA GLY A 332 7.45 6.19 21.20
C GLY A 332 6.00 6.67 21.36
N VAL A 333 5.61 7.05 22.59
CA VAL A 333 4.22 7.43 22.90
C VAL A 333 3.76 8.70 22.17
N ALA A 334 4.61 9.73 22.11
CA ALA A 334 4.24 11.00 21.48
C ALA A 334 4.13 10.89 19.96
N SER A 335 4.79 9.91 19.33
CA SER A 335 4.69 9.66 17.89
C SER A 335 3.39 8.96 17.47
N VAL A 336 2.69 8.27 18.38
CA VAL A 336 1.54 7.42 18.04
C VAL A 336 0.41 8.22 17.38
N LEU A 337 -0.17 9.18 18.10
CA LEU A 337 -1.29 9.97 17.60
C LEU A 337 -1.02 10.68 16.26
N PRO A 338 0.09 11.42 16.10
CA PRO A 338 0.35 12.12 14.84
C PRO A 338 0.69 11.19 13.67
N SER A 339 1.04 9.93 13.93
CA SER A 339 1.34 8.94 12.89
C SER A 339 0.10 8.09 12.53
N LEU A 340 -0.81 7.83 13.48
CA LEU A 340 -2.08 7.14 13.24
C LEU A 340 -3.07 8.00 12.45
N PHE A 341 -3.17 9.27 12.81
CA PHE A 341 -4.12 10.19 12.22
C PHE A 341 -4.07 10.22 10.68
N PRO A 342 -2.92 10.40 10.00
CA PRO A 342 -2.89 10.46 8.54
C PRO A 342 -3.33 9.16 7.85
N ILE A 343 -3.02 8.00 8.42
CA ILE A 343 -3.48 6.70 7.91
C ILE A 343 -5.01 6.65 7.92
N PHE A 344 -5.60 6.87 9.10
CA PHE A 344 -7.03 6.75 9.28
C PHE A 344 -7.82 7.86 8.58
N ALA A 345 -7.28 9.08 8.54
CA ALA A 345 -7.85 10.19 7.78
C ALA A 345 -7.87 9.89 6.28
N THR A 346 -6.82 9.26 5.75
CA THR A 346 -6.75 8.87 4.34
C THR A 346 -7.73 7.74 4.00
N GLY A 347 -7.89 6.74 4.87
CA GLY A 347 -8.96 5.76 4.68
C GLY A 347 -10.36 6.35 4.86
N THR A 348 -10.54 7.33 5.73
CA THR A 348 -11.80 8.07 5.85
C THR A 348 -12.12 8.83 4.55
N LEU A 349 -11.12 9.36 3.86
CA LEU A 349 -11.28 9.97 2.54
C LEU A 349 -11.75 8.95 1.49
N LEU A 350 -11.18 7.75 1.51
CA LEU A 350 -11.59 6.63 0.64
C LEU A 350 -13.07 6.26 0.88
N TRP A 351 -13.45 6.12 2.15
CA TRP A 351 -14.84 5.89 2.55
C TRP A 351 -15.77 7.02 2.08
N ALA A 352 -15.34 8.28 2.20
CA ALA A 352 -16.13 9.44 1.79
C ALA A 352 -16.36 9.50 0.26
N PHE A 353 -15.44 8.94 -0.52
CA PHE A 353 -15.61 8.77 -1.97
C PHE A 353 -16.46 7.55 -2.35
N GLY A 354 -16.92 6.78 -1.36
CA GLY A 354 -17.70 5.56 -1.58
C GLY A 354 -16.85 4.40 -2.12
N GLU A 355 -15.54 4.51 -2.04
CA GLU A 355 -14.58 3.48 -2.45
C GLU A 355 -14.28 2.53 -1.28
N GLY A 356 -13.76 1.35 -1.61
CA GLY A 356 -13.27 0.37 -0.64
C GLY A 356 -11.74 0.25 -0.70
N MET A 357 -11.18 -0.56 0.18
CA MET A 357 -9.73 -0.79 0.23
C MET A 357 -9.27 -1.57 -0.99
N GLN A 358 -8.32 -1.01 -1.73
CA GLN A 358 -7.70 -1.58 -2.93
C GLN A 358 -6.20 -1.80 -2.69
N PHE A 359 -5.55 -2.56 -3.57
CA PHE A 359 -4.09 -2.69 -3.55
C PHE A 359 -3.37 -1.34 -3.62
N ALA A 360 -3.81 -0.47 -4.54
CA ALA A 360 -3.22 0.84 -4.73
C ALA A 360 -3.39 1.73 -3.49
N SER A 361 -4.54 1.67 -2.81
CA SER A 361 -4.79 2.47 -1.62
C SER A 361 -3.93 2.03 -0.45
N ILE A 362 -3.81 0.72 -0.20
CA ILE A 362 -2.96 0.23 0.90
C ILE A 362 -1.49 0.56 0.64
N VAL A 363 -0.99 0.31 -0.58
CA VAL A 363 0.41 0.62 -0.92
C VAL A 363 0.66 2.13 -0.80
N ALA A 364 -0.28 2.98 -1.22
CA ALA A 364 -0.19 4.44 -1.04
C ALA A 364 -0.11 4.84 0.43
N ILE A 365 -1.01 4.32 1.26
CA ILE A 365 -1.06 4.62 2.69
C ILE A 365 0.22 4.14 3.38
N THR A 366 0.69 2.92 3.10
CA THR A 366 1.94 2.37 3.68
C THR A 366 3.16 3.19 3.30
N VAL A 367 3.32 3.54 2.02
CA VAL A 367 4.45 4.37 1.56
C VAL A 367 4.38 5.77 2.15
N ALA A 368 3.22 6.42 2.10
CA ALA A 368 3.03 7.76 2.65
C ALA A 368 3.26 7.81 4.16
N PHE A 369 2.82 6.79 4.89
CA PHE A 369 3.08 6.62 6.33
C PHE A 369 4.57 6.50 6.62
N SER A 370 5.30 5.67 5.87
CA SER A 370 6.75 5.55 6.02
C SER A 370 7.45 6.90 5.83
N LEU A 371 7.08 7.65 4.79
CA LEU A 371 7.64 8.97 4.51
C LEU A 371 7.25 10.02 5.57
N ALA A 372 6.02 9.94 6.08
CA ALA A 372 5.50 10.82 7.11
C ALA A 372 6.27 10.68 8.44
N ILE A 373 6.56 9.44 8.85
CA ILE A 373 7.28 9.17 10.11
C ILE A 373 8.69 9.77 10.10
N ASP A 374 9.32 9.91 8.93
CA ASP A 374 10.67 10.48 8.85
C ASP A 374 10.74 11.89 9.45
N SER A 375 9.77 12.74 9.13
CA SER A 375 9.66 14.08 9.73
C SER A 375 9.42 14.03 11.24
N THR A 376 8.66 13.04 11.74
CA THR A 376 8.48 12.80 13.18
C THR A 376 9.78 12.39 13.86
N ILE A 377 10.58 11.53 13.24
CA ILE A 377 11.91 11.13 13.74
C ILE A 377 12.83 12.34 13.81
N HIS A 378 12.89 13.16 12.76
CA HIS A 378 13.69 14.38 12.73
C HIS A 378 13.25 15.37 13.83
N PHE A 379 11.93 15.56 14.00
CA PHE A 379 11.38 16.43 15.04
C PHE A 379 11.71 15.93 16.45
N LEU A 380 11.47 14.66 16.73
CA LEU A 380 11.73 14.06 18.05
C LEU A 380 13.22 14.01 18.39
N ASN A 381 14.08 13.69 17.42
CA ASN A 381 15.52 13.72 17.60
C ASN A 381 16.01 15.14 17.92
N ARG A 382 15.52 16.16 17.18
CA ARG A 382 15.89 17.55 17.46
C ARG A 382 15.37 18.00 18.82
N TYR A 383 14.14 17.65 19.16
CA TYR A 383 13.58 17.91 20.49
C TYR A 383 14.43 17.31 21.61
N HIS A 384 14.89 16.06 21.44
CA HIS A 384 15.76 15.40 22.42
C HIS A 384 17.07 16.18 22.62
N LEU A 385 17.71 16.61 21.53
CA LEU A 385 18.95 17.38 21.58
C LEU A 385 18.76 18.76 22.26
N GLU A 386 17.67 19.47 21.94
CA GLU A 386 17.39 20.77 22.56
C GLU A 386 17.01 20.64 24.04
N GLU A 387 16.26 19.61 24.40
CA GLU A 387 15.91 19.32 25.79
C GLU A 387 17.15 18.97 26.64
N ASP A 388 18.08 18.20 26.07
CA ASP A 388 19.37 17.87 26.69
C ASP A 388 20.23 19.13 26.88
N ARG A 389 20.28 20.00 25.87
CA ARG A 389 21.05 21.25 25.88
C ARG A 389 20.54 22.24 26.94
N LEU A 390 19.22 22.34 27.11
CA LEU A 390 18.59 23.27 28.04
C LEU A 390 18.54 22.75 29.49
N GLY A 391 18.90 21.49 29.73
CA GLY A 391 19.21 20.98 31.07
C GLY A 391 18.02 20.68 31.97
N GLY A 392 16.81 20.48 31.43
CA GLY A 392 15.63 19.97 32.17
C GLY A 392 15.21 20.79 33.40
N GLY A 393 14.28 21.74 33.22
CA GLY A 393 13.66 22.51 34.31
C GLY A 393 12.17 22.78 34.09
N PRO A 394 11.44 23.30 35.10
CA PRO A 394 10.03 23.68 34.95
C PRO A 394 9.86 24.68 33.79
N GLY A 395 9.08 24.31 32.77
CA GLY A 395 8.89 25.13 31.56
C GLY A 395 9.98 25.01 30.48
N GLY A 396 11.10 24.31 30.74
CA GLY A 396 12.18 24.12 29.76
C GLY A 396 11.76 23.32 28.52
N HIS A 397 10.73 22.48 28.63
CA HIS A 397 10.16 21.74 27.50
C HIS A 397 9.50 22.66 26.45
N LEU A 398 8.92 23.80 26.87
CA LEU A 398 8.32 24.76 25.94
C LEU A 398 9.40 25.47 25.13
N GLU A 399 10.51 25.84 25.78
CA GLU A 399 11.65 26.44 25.09
C GLU A 399 12.33 25.42 24.17
N ALA A 400 12.49 24.17 24.61
CA ALA A 400 12.99 23.09 23.75
C ALA A 400 12.09 22.87 22.51
N LEU A 401 10.76 22.89 22.67
CA LEU A 401 9.81 22.81 21.55
C LEU A 401 9.93 24.01 20.61
N ARG A 402 10.10 25.23 21.15
CA ARG A 402 10.28 26.45 20.36
C ARG A 402 11.56 26.39 19.54
N GLN A 403 12.69 26.03 20.17
CA GLN A 403 13.97 25.84 19.48
C GLN A 403 13.89 24.72 18.44
N THR A 404 13.13 23.66 18.73
CA THR A 404 12.90 22.57 17.77
C THR A 404 12.13 23.06 16.55
N ALA A 405 11.01 23.75 16.75
CA ALA A 405 10.18 24.31 15.68
C ALA A 405 10.97 25.24 14.76
N HIS A 406 11.80 26.09 15.37
CA HIS A 406 12.63 27.05 14.65
C HIS A 406 13.62 26.37 13.71
N HIS A 407 14.26 25.28 14.16
CA HIS A 407 15.28 24.57 13.37
C HIS A 407 14.69 23.56 12.38
N ILE A 408 13.61 22.85 12.74
CA ILE A 408 13.11 21.71 11.95
C ILE A 408 11.77 21.97 11.25
N GLY A 409 11.03 23.01 11.66
CA GLY A 409 9.72 23.34 11.11
C GLY A 409 9.75 23.61 9.60
N PRO A 410 10.54 24.59 9.11
CA PRO A 410 10.60 24.89 7.68
C PRO A 410 11.05 23.70 6.82
N PRO A 411 12.11 22.94 7.19
CA PRO A 411 12.48 21.71 6.49
C PRO A 411 11.33 20.70 6.41
N VAL A 412 10.62 20.43 7.50
CA VAL A 412 9.50 19.47 7.53
C VAL A 412 8.36 19.89 6.61
N VAL A 413 7.99 21.17 6.59
CA VAL A 413 6.96 21.67 5.67
C VAL A 413 7.41 21.55 4.22
N MET A 414 8.65 21.96 3.92
CA MET A 414 9.18 21.91 2.56
C MET A 414 9.26 20.48 2.02
N THR A 415 9.81 19.54 2.80
CA THR A 415 9.92 18.14 2.37
C THR A 415 8.56 17.54 2.14
N THR A 416 7.58 17.81 3.02
CA THR A 416 6.21 17.33 2.84
C THR A 416 5.58 17.86 1.55
N ILE A 417 5.73 19.16 1.27
CA ILE A 417 5.21 19.76 0.02
C ILE A 417 5.91 19.15 -1.21
N ILE A 418 7.23 19.01 -1.18
CA ILE A 418 8.01 18.44 -2.29
C ILE A 418 7.58 16.98 -2.53
N LEU A 419 7.43 16.17 -1.48
CA LEU A 419 7.00 14.78 -1.59
C LEU A 419 5.55 14.67 -2.07
N ALA A 420 4.64 15.48 -1.52
CA ALA A 420 3.23 15.50 -1.91
C ALA A 420 3.05 15.93 -3.36
N LEU A 421 3.81 16.91 -3.85
CA LEU A 421 3.80 17.32 -5.25
C LEU A 421 4.49 16.28 -6.13
N GLY A 422 5.65 15.76 -5.73
CA GLY A 422 6.43 14.79 -6.50
C GLY A 422 5.68 13.47 -6.71
N LEU A 423 5.06 12.93 -5.65
CA LEU A 423 4.20 11.75 -5.74
C LEU A 423 2.83 12.12 -6.32
N GLY A 424 2.35 13.34 -6.09
CA GLY A 424 1.11 13.86 -6.66
C GLY A 424 1.11 13.95 -8.19
N VAL A 425 2.27 13.98 -8.85
CA VAL A 425 2.36 13.88 -10.31
C VAL A 425 1.68 12.61 -10.83
N THR A 426 1.63 11.52 -10.06
CA THR A 426 0.95 10.28 -10.49
C THR A 426 -0.56 10.45 -10.63
N MET A 427 -1.15 11.52 -10.08
CA MET A 427 -2.55 11.89 -10.31
C MET A 427 -2.85 12.18 -11.79
N LEU A 428 -1.83 12.56 -12.57
CA LEU A 428 -1.95 12.83 -14.00
C LEU A 428 -1.96 11.55 -14.85
N SER A 429 -1.80 10.38 -14.25
CA SER A 429 -1.82 9.10 -14.96
C SER A 429 -3.21 8.78 -15.49
N ASP A 430 -3.28 8.20 -16.69
CA ASP A 430 -4.52 7.66 -17.24
C ASP A 430 -4.97 6.39 -16.49
N LEU A 431 -4.03 5.62 -15.92
CA LEU A 431 -4.34 4.46 -15.08
C LEU A 431 -4.99 4.89 -13.75
N PRO A 432 -6.25 4.50 -13.46
CA PRO A 432 -6.97 4.91 -12.27
C PRO A 432 -6.26 4.56 -10.95
N SER A 433 -5.64 3.39 -10.87
CA SER A 433 -4.90 2.97 -9.67
C SER A 433 -3.69 3.82 -9.35
N LEU A 434 -2.98 4.35 -10.36
CA LEU A 434 -1.87 5.28 -10.13
C LEU A 434 -2.36 6.67 -9.74
N ARG A 435 -3.53 7.07 -10.25
CA ARG A 435 -4.19 8.31 -9.87
C ARG A 435 -4.65 8.26 -8.41
N LEU A 436 -5.33 7.19 -8.01
CA LEU A 436 -5.75 6.93 -6.64
C LEU A 436 -4.53 6.88 -5.70
N PHE A 437 -3.46 6.18 -6.10
CA PHE A 437 -2.21 6.15 -5.35
C PHE A 437 -1.68 7.56 -5.07
N GLY A 438 -1.64 8.42 -6.09
CA GLY A 438 -1.18 9.80 -5.95
C GLY A 438 -2.06 10.62 -5.01
N GLN A 439 -3.39 10.54 -5.20
CA GLN A 439 -4.40 11.24 -4.39
C GLN A 439 -4.28 10.90 -2.90
N LEU A 440 -4.25 9.60 -2.59
CA LEU A 440 -4.18 9.12 -1.21
C LEU A 440 -2.81 9.43 -0.57
N THR A 441 -1.72 9.29 -1.34
CA THR A 441 -0.38 9.63 -0.85
C THR A 441 -0.29 11.12 -0.48
N ALA A 442 -0.77 12.00 -1.36
CA ALA A 442 -0.78 13.44 -1.09
C ALA A 442 -1.66 13.78 0.12
N ALA A 443 -2.87 13.22 0.21
CA ALA A 443 -3.77 13.43 1.34
C ALA A 443 -3.14 12.95 2.67
N CYS A 444 -2.49 11.79 2.65
CA CYS A 444 -1.78 11.23 3.80
C CYS A 444 -0.61 12.12 4.25
N LEU A 445 0.21 12.61 3.32
CA LEU A 445 1.33 13.50 3.64
C LEU A 445 0.85 14.85 4.20
N PHE A 446 -0.18 15.47 3.60
CA PHE A 446 -0.73 16.73 4.11
C PHE A 446 -1.40 16.57 5.48
N SER A 447 -2.19 15.52 5.68
CA SER A 447 -2.77 15.22 6.99
C SER A 447 -1.70 14.91 8.04
N SER A 448 -0.59 14.29 7.63
CA SER A 448 0.55 14.05 8.51
C SER A 448 1.23 15.35 8.90
N LEU A 449 1.45 16.29 7.97
CA LEU A 449 2.02 17.61 8.29
C LEU A 449 1.17 18.36 9.33
N ILE A 450 -0.16 18.33 9.18
CA ILE A 450 -1.08 18.94 10.15
C ILE A 450 -0.93 18.28 11.53
N ALA A 451 -0.94 16.95 11.57
CA ALA A 451 -0.75 16.19 12.80
C ALA A 451 0.61 16.45 13.46
N GLN A 452 1.68 16.57 12.68
CA GLN A 452 3.03 16.82 13.18
C GLN A 452 3.22 18.24 13.72
N LEU A 453 2.57 19.25 13.14
CA LEU A 453 2.69 20.62 13.63
C LEU A 453 1.74 20.92 14.81
N ILE A 454 0.62 20.20 14.91
CA ILE A 454 -0.41 20.45 15.92
C ILE A 454 -0.39 19.41 17.04
N VAL A 455 -0.56 18.13 16.69
CA VAL A 455 -0.79 17.05 17.68
C VAL A 455 0.52 16.64 18.35
N LEU A 456 1.64 16.56 17.60
CA LEU A 456 2.92 16.14 18.15
C LEU A 456 3.44 17.08 19.26
N PRO A 457 3.53 18.41 19.08
CA PRO A 457 4.01 19.31 20.14
C PRO A 457 3.07 19.35 21.35
N ALA A 458 1.75 19.28 21.11
CA ALA A 458 0.76 19.21 22.17
C ALA A 458 0.95 17.94 23.03
N THR A 459 1.19 16.79 22.39
CA THR A 459 1.40 15.51 23.06
C THR A 459 2.71 15.48 23.83
N ILE A 460 3.80 16.03 23.26
CA ILE A 460 5.10 16.17 23.94
C ILE A 460 4.96 17.05 25.18
N SER A 461 4.33 18.23 25.04
CA SER A 461 4.11 19.17 26.14
C SER A 461 3.25 18.54 27.24
N LEU A 462 2.16 17.86 26.88
CA LEU A 462 1.30 17.16 27.85
C LEU A 462 2.08 16.10 28.63
N TYR A 463 2.86 15.28 27.92
CA TYR A 463 3.68 14.24 28.55
C TYR A 463 4.72 14.82 29.50
N ARG A 464 5.38 15.94 29.15
CA ARG A 464 6.38 16.56 30.03
C ARG A 464 5.78 17.32 31.21
N GLN A 465 4.53 17.77 31.09
CA GLN A 465 3.79 18.33 32.23
C GLN A 465 3.39 17.25 33.24
N THR A 466 3.07 16.04 32.78
CA THR A 466 2.72 14.91 33.65
C THR A 466 3.94 14.13 34.16
N PHE A 467 4.99 14.00 33.34
CA PHE A 467 6.26 13.33 33.66
C PHE A 467 7.45 14.28 33.41
N PRO A 468 7.71 15.21 34.35
CA PRO A 468 8.85 16.13 34.25
C PRO A 468 10.17 15.37 34.23
N ARG A 469 11.12 15.83 33.41
CA ARG A 469 12.47 15.23 33.36
C ARG A 469 13.22 15.61 34.64
N SER A 470 13.42 14.65 35.52
CA SER A 470 14.19 14.83 36.75
C SER A 470 15.68 14.57 36.46
N HIS A 471 16.44 15.59 36.03
CA HIS A 471 17.90 15.71 36.22
C HIS A 471 18.45 16.93 35.46
N PRO A 472 19.26 17.81 36.10
CA PRO A 472 20.15 18.69 35.37
C PRO A 472 21.31 17.85 34.83
N VAL A 473 21.38 17.68 33.52
CA VAL A 473 22.59 17.15 32.88
C VAL A 473 23.67 18.24 33.04
N PRO A 474 24.85 17.94 33.61
CA PRO A 474 25.91 18.93 33.70
C PRO A 474 26.32 19.29 32.27
N VAL A 475 26.14 20.57 31.92
CA VAL A 475 26.61 21.14 30.66
C VAL A 475 28.12 20.85 30.55
N PRO A 476 28.59 20.14 29.51
CA PRO A 476 30.03 20.01 29.30
C PRO A 476 30.58 21.42 29.07
N HIS A 477 31.42 21.91 29.97
CA HIS A 477 32.16 23.14 29.73
C HIS A 477 32.90 23.01 28.39
N PRO A 478 32.80 23.99 27.47
CA PRO A 478 33.66 23.99 26.31
C PRO A 478 35.10 23.99 26.82
N ARG A 479 35.88 22.98 26.41
CA ARG A 479 37.32 22.98 26.65
C ARG A 479 37.84 24.32 26.18
N GLN A 480 38.27 25.16 27.12
CA GLN A 480 39.08 26.33 26.82
C GLN A 480 40.25 25.80 26.01
N ALA A 481 40.30 26.15 24.72
CA ALA A 481 41.51 26.02 23.95
C ALA A 481 42.52 26.94 24.65
N GLY A 482 43.43 26.32 25.41
CA GLY A 482 44.59 26.99 25.96
C GLY A 482 45.49 27.50 24.83
N PRO A 483 46.25 28.57 25.10
CA PRO A 483 46.91 29.42 24.11
C PRO A 483 47.88 28.70 23.17
#